data_AF-A0A3D3JRD9-F1
#
_entry.id   AF-A0A3D3JRD9-F1
#
_cell.length_a   1.000
_cell.length_b   1.000
_cell.length_c   1.000
_cell.angle_alpha   90.00
_cell.angle_beta   90.00
_cell.angle_gamma   90.00
#
_symmetry.space_group_name_H-M   'P 1'
#
loop_
_entity.id
_entity.type
_entity.pdbx_description
1 polymer ?
#
loop_
_entity_poly.entity_id
_entity_poly.type
_entity_poly.pdbx_seq_one_letter_code
_entity_poly.pdbx_strand_id
1 'polypeptide(L)'
;MNLKYLEGKKFCVVFVKQADENDPDSQISMKCLHGRANIDRHGKLNVESPEFSFPVPATASKQIMPSDGTPMLKDAEYFVMCKVSGMDL
;
A
#
# COMPACT_ATOMS: atom_id res chain seq x y z
N MET A 1 3.59 10.22 13.69
CA MET A 1 2.97 8.88 13.83
C MET A 1 4.11 7.88 13.94
N ASN A 2 4.10 7.00 14.92
CA ASN A 2 5.17 6.01 15.10
C ASN A 2 4.79 4.73 14.36
N LEU A 3 5.51 4.38 13.29
CA LEU A 3 5.23 3.22 12.44
C LEU A 3 5.99 1.96 12.86
N LYS A 4 6.78 1.99 13.95
CA LYS A 4 7.62 0.86 14.37
C LYS A 4 6.84 -0.44 14.63
N TYR A 5 5.54 -0.37 14.93
CA TYR A 5 4.70 -1.56 15.11
C TYR A 5 4.50 -2.36 13.81
N LEU A 6 4.81 -1.77 12.66
CA LEU A 6 4.75 -2.41 11.35
C LEU A 6 6.05 -3.14 10.99
N GLU A 7 7.15 -2.91 11.70
CA GLU A 7 8.45 -3.46 11.34
C GLU A 7 8.40 -4.99 11.16
N GLY A 8 8.83 -5.47 9.99
CA GLY A 8 8.87 -6.89 9.61
C GLY A 8 7.50 -7.52 9.31
N LYS A 9 6.39 -6.80 9.48
CA LYS A 9 5.03 -7.28 9.27
C LYS A 9 4.74 -7.53 7.80
N LYS A 10 3.95 -8.57 7.50
CA LYS A 10 3.44 -8.78 6.14
C LYS A 10 2.53 -7.62 5.76
N PHE A 11 2.81 -6.98 4.63
CA PHE A 11 2.18 -5.72 4.27
C PHE A 11 1.74 -5.73 2.81
N CYS A 12 0.56 -5.17 2.53
CA CYS A 12 0.05 -5.02 1.17
C CYS A 12 -0.15 -3.53 0.83
N VAL A 13 0.44 -3.07 -0.28
CA VAL A 13 0.06 -1.79 -0.88
C VAL A 13 -0.97 -2.06 -1.96
N VAL A 14 -2.15 -1.47 -1.82
CA VAL A 14 -3.23 -1.55 -2.80
C VAL A 14 -3.18 -0.28 -3.65
N PHE A 15 -2.71 -0.39 -4.88
CA PHE A 15 -2.78 0.69 -5.85
C PHE A 15 -4.19 0.79 -6.40
N VAL A 16 -4.71 2.01 -6.43
CA VAL A 16 -6.06 2.31 -6.91
C VAL A 16 -5.95 3.35 -8.02
N LYS A 17 -6.35 2.99 -9.24
CA LYS A 17 -6.40 3.88 -10.39
C LYS A 17 -7.83 4.03 -10.85
N GLN A 18 -8.25 5.26 -11.10
CA GLN A 18 -9.53 5.57 -11.70
C GLN A 18 -9.33 5.74 -13.21
N ALA A 19 -10.26 5.20 -14.02
CA ALA A 19 -10.14 5.24 -15.47
C ALA A 19 -10.25 6.67 -16.02
N ASP A 20 -11.18 7.46 -15.47
CA ASP A 20 -11.28 8.90 -15.70
C ASP A 20 -11.33 9.63 -14.35
N GLU A 21 -10.28 10.41 -14.06
CA GLU A 21 -10.16 11.13 -12.79
C GLU A 21 -11.20 12.25 -12.61
N ASN A 22 -11.88 12.66 -13.68
CA ASN A 22 -12.93 13.68 -13.65
C ASN A 22 -14.34 13.10 -13.49
N ASP A 23 -14.50 11.79 -13.70
CA ASP A 23 -15.75 11.08 -13.53
C ASP A 23 -15.72 10.22 -12.26
N PRO A 24 -16.41 10.63 -11.17
CA PRO A 24 -16.42 9.89 -9.91
C PRO A 24 -17.01 8.47 -10.03
N ASP A 25 -17.82 8.21 -11.05
CA ASP A 25 -18.46 6.91 -11.29
C ASP A 25 -17.65 6.03 -12.25
N SER A 26 -16.51 6.51 -12.73
CA SER A 26 -15.68 5.75 -13.66
C SER A 26 -15.06 4.51 -13.00
N GLN A 27 -14.76 3.52 -13.84
CA GLN A 27 -14.21 2.25 -13.41
C GLN A 27 -12.91 2.44 -12.60
N ILE A 28 -12.80 1.66 -11.52
CA ILE A 28 -11.60 1.61 -10.69
C ILE A 28 -10.84 0.32 -10.99
N SER A 29 -9.56 0.45 -11.28
CA SER A 29 -8.59 -0.65 -11.38
C SER A 29 -7.77 -0.72 -10.09
N MET A 30 -7.56 -1.93 -9.60
CA MET A 30 -6.77 -2.18 -8.39
C MET A 30 -5.66 -3.19 -8.65
N LYS A 31 -4.50 -2.96 -8.02
CA LYS A 31 -3.36 -3.89 -8.04
C LYS A 31 -2.70 -3.94 -6.69
N CYS A 32 -2.28 -5.13 -6.29
CA CYS A 32 -1.64 -5.34 -4.99
C CYS A 32 -0.15 -5.61 -5.13
N LEU A 33 0.57 -5.03 -4.18
CA LEU A 33 2.00 -5.24 -3.98
C LEU A 33 2.22 -5.80 -2.58
N HIS A 34 2.51 -7.10 -2.51
CA HIS A 34 2.70 -7.82 -1.25
C HIS A 34 4.18 -7.91 -0.88
N GLY A 35 4.53 -7.49 0.32
CA GLY A 35 5.89 -7.57 0.84
C GLY A 35 5.93 -7.53 2.36
N ARG A 36 7.06 -7.09 2.91
CA ARG A 36 7.23 -6.82 4.34
C ARG A 36 7.49 -5.34 4.57
N ALA A 37 6.91 -4.81 5.63
CA ALA A 37 7.16 -3.45 6.06
C ALA A 37 8.57 -3.32 6.65
N ASN A 38 9.33 -2.34 6.16
CA ASN A 38 10.64 -1.92 6.65
C ASN A 38 10.56 -0.43 7.00
N ILE A 39 10.82 -0.08 8.26
CA ILE A 39 10.82 1.29 8.76
C ILE A 39 12.27 1.79 8.77
N ASP A 40 12.55 2.77 7.90
CA ASP A 40 13.89 3.33 7.81
C ASP A 40 14.28 4.14 9.06
N ARG A 41 15.56 4.57 9.11
CA ARG A 41 16.10 5.39 10.22
C ARG A 41 15.36 6.73 10.42
N HIS A 42 14.62 7.20 9.42
CA HIS A 42 13.82 8.42 9.45
C HIS A 42 12.35 8.16 9.79
N GLY A 43 11.97 6.90 10.06
CA GLY A 43 10.61 6.50 10.38
C GLY A 43 9.68 6.38 9.16
N LYS A 44 10.24 6.28 7.95
CA LYS A 44 9.48 6.10 6.71
C LYS A 44 9.24 4.62 6.44
N LEU A 45 8.04 4.31 5.94
CA LEU A 45 7.66 2.95 5.57
C LEU A 45 8.07 2.64 4.13
N ASN A 46 8.85 1.57 3.96
CA ASN A 46 9.05 0.88 2.69
C ASN A 46 8.38 -0.50 2.76
N VAL A 47 7.84 -0.95 1.63
CA VAL A 47 7.36 -2.33 1.47
C VAL A 47 8.33 -3.07 0.57
N GLU A 48 8.94 -4.11 1.10
CA GLU A 48 10.05 -4.82 0.48
C GLU A 48 9.72 -6.27 0.18
N SER A 49 10.22 -6.75 -0.94
CA SER A 49 10.30 -8.16 -1.30
C SER A 49 11.69 -8.45 -1.89
N PRO A 50 12.02 -9.71 -2.21
CA PRO A 50 13.27 -10.01 -2.90
C PRO A 50 13.46 -9.29 -4.23
N GLU A 51 12.37 -8.86 -4.88
CA GLU A 51 12.38 -8.31 -6.24
C GLU A 51 12.17 -6.79 -6.28
N PHE A 52 11.65 -6.18 -5.21
CA PHE A 52 11.32 -4.77 -5.20
C PHE A 52 11.43 -4.13 -3.81
N SER A 53 11.56 -2.81 -3.80
CA SER A 53 11.34 -1.97 -2.63
C SER A 53 10.45 -0.80 -3.04
N PHE A 54 9.34 -0.61 -2.35
CA PHE A 54 8.38 0.45 -2.63
C PHE A 54 8.26 1.43 -1.45
N PRO A 55 8.65 2.70 -1.62
CA PRO A 55 8.48 3.70 -0.57
C PRO A 55 7.02 4.14 -0.48
N VAL A 56 6.39 3.88 0.66
CA VAL A 56 5.01 4.31 0.90
C VAL A 56 4.99 5.83 1.12
N PRO A 57 4.19 6.59 0.35
CA PRO A 57 4.09 8.03 0.54
C PRO A 57 3.69 8.39 1.97
N ALA A 58 4.35 9.40 2.54
CA ALA A 58 4.05 9.86 3.90
C ALA A 58 2.58 10.28 4.08
N THR A 59 1.94 10.75 3.00
CA THR A 59 0.51 11.09 2.98
C THR A 59 -0.40 9.88 3.18
N ALA A 60 -0.01 8.70 2.70
CA ALA A 60 -0.76 7.45 2.83
C ALA A 60 -0.55 6.78 4.21
N SER A 61 0.54 7.09 4.92
CA SER A 61 0.89 6.46 6.19
C SER A 61 -0.17 6.61 7.31
N LYS A 62 -1.04 7.61 7.21
CA LYS A 62 -2.16 7.83 8.16
C LYS A 62 -3.35 6.91 7.92
N GLN A 63 -3.40 6.24 6.77
CA GLN A 63 -4.51 5.39 6.32
C GLN A 63 -4.11 3.91 6.33
N ILE A 64 -3.08 3.55 7.07
CA ILE A 64 -2.68 2.15 7.24
C ILE A 64 -3.73 1.46 8.10
N MET A 65 -4.28 0.37 7.58
CA MET A 65 -5.32 -0.42 8.23
C MET A 65 -4.83 -1.85 8.50
N PRO A 66 -5.31 -2.51 9.56
CA PRO A 66 -5.13 -3.95 9.70
C PRO A 66 -5.85 -4.67 8.54
N SER A 67 -5.34 -5.83 8.14
CA SER A 67 -5.99 -6.67 7.13
C SER A 67 -7.43 -7.00 7.52
N ASP A 68 -8.34 -6.87 6.57
CA ASP A 68 -9.77 -7.18 6.73
C ASP A 68 -10.12 -8.61 6.30
N GLY A 69 -9.12 -9.41 5.91
CA GLY A 69 -9.31 -10.80 5.46
C GLY A 69 -9.79 -10.93 4.02
N THR A 70 -9.86 -9.84 3.25
CA THR A 70 -10.22 -9.89 1.83
C THR A 70 -9.22 -10.75 1.06
N PRO A 71 -9.66 -11.64 0.13
CA PRO A 71 -8.77 -12.53 -0.63
C PRO A 71 -7.62 -11.80 -1.35
N MET A 72 -7.85 -10.57 -1.78
CA MET A 72 -6.86 -9.69 -2.42
C MET A 72 -5.64 -9.40 -1.52
N LEU A 73 -5.83 -9.31 -0.20
CA LEU A 73 -4.76 -9.03 0.76
C LEU A 73 -3.90 -10.26 1.09
N LYS A 74 -4.35 -11.46 0.71
CA LYS A 74 -3.69 -12.74 1.00
C LYS A 74 -3.39 -12.86 2.50
N ASP A 75 -2.12 -13.03 2.86
CA ASP A 75 -1.63 -13.20 4.21
C ASP A 75 -1.03 -11.91 4.80
N ALA A 76 -1.29 -10.75 4.19
CA ALA A 76 -0.90 -9.47 4.76
C ALA A 76 -1.56 -9.24 6.12
N GLU A 77 -0.80 -8.69 7.06
CA GLU A 77 -1.28 -8.30 8.39
C GLU A 77 -1.81 -6.86 8.39
N TYR A 78 -1.27 -6.01 7.51
CA TYR A 78 -1.66 -4.62 7.32
C TYR A 78 -1.69 -4.27 5.84
N PHE A 79 -2.44 -3.23 5.50
CA PHE A 79 -2.47 -2.69 4.16
C PHE A 79 -2.64 -1.17 4.14
N VAL A 80 -2.36 -0.57 2.99
CA VAL A 80 -2.66 0.83 2.70
C VAL A 80 -3.16 0.95 1.27
N MET A 81 -4.13 1.85 1.05
CA MET A 81 -4.58 2.20 -0.29
C MET A 81 -3.84 3.44 -0.79
N CYS A 82 -3.29 3.34 -1.99
CA CYS A 82 -2.57 4.43 -2.67
C CYS A 82 -3.29 4.76 -3.97
N LYS A 83 -3.93 5.94 -4.04
CA LYS A 83 -4.45 6.45 -5.32
C LYS A 83 -3.26 6.82 -6.22
N VAL A 84 -3.27 6.34 -7.46
CA VAL A 84 -2.22 6.58 -8.44
C VAL A 84 -2.78 7.20 -9.72
N SER A 85 -1.97 8.06 -10.33
CA SER A 85 -2.23 8.68 -11.64
C SER A 85 -1.06 8.38 -12.57
N GLY A 86 -1.32 8.16 -13.86
CA GLY A 86 -0.28 7.91 -14.87
C GLY A 86 0.50 6.58 -14.72
N MET A 87 0.10 5.70 -13.81
CA MET A 87 0.70 4.38 -13.62
C MET A 87 -0.10 3.33 -14.38
N ASP A 88 0.55 2.41 -15.08
CA ASP A 88 -0.12 1.23 -15.65
C ASP A 88 -0.22 0.15 -14.57
N LEU A 89 -1.47 -0.19 -14.21
CA LEU A 89 -1.78 -1.23 -13.23
C LEU A 89 -1.97 -2.57 -13.94
#